data_AF-E8R9D5-F1
#
_entry.id   AF-E8R9D5-F1
#
_cell.length_a   1.000
_cell.length_b   1.000
_cell.length_c   1.000
_cell.angle_alpha   90.00
_cell.angle_beta   90.00
_cell.angle_gamma   90.00
#
_symmetry.space_group_name_H-M   'P 1'
#
loop_
_entity.id
_entity.type
_entity.pdbx_description
1 polymer ?
#
loop_
_entity_poly.entity_id
_entity_poly.type
_entity_poly.pdbx_seq_one_letter_code
_entity_poly.pdbx_strand_id
1 'polypeptide(L)'
;MMVDAVVDPTLAASMVLAGAGLSLLASAALYYLLKSKSIRVTGPYLSGEGEDVVGEISPGVGSLYYGFMRRFARSLYRLLTERIHTGSLHGWFMFISSWLGFLVLLTILVLVLMLMGW
;
A
#
# COMPACT_ATOMS: atom_id res chain seq x y z
N MET A 1 -30.80 17.74 41.57
CA MET A 1 -29.47 17.27 41.11
C MET A 1 -29.54 16.35 39.90
N MET A 2 -30.20 15.18 39.93
CA MET A 2 -30.34 14.35 38.72
C MET A 2 -31.33 14.93 37.69
N VAL A 3 -32.39 15.60 38.15
CA VAL A 3 -33.43 16.19 37.28
C VAL A 3 -32.94 17.47 36.57
N ASP A 4 -32.10 18.27 37.23
CA ASP A 4 -31.52 19.51 36.66
C ASP A 4 -30.50 19.22 35.55
N ALA A 5 -29.79 18.09 35.63
CA ALA A 5 -28.82 17.66 34.63
C ALA A 5 -29.47 17.25 33.29
N VAL A 6 -30.76 16.90 33.28
CA VAL A 6 -31.48 16.56 32.04
C VAL A 6 -31.98 17.81 31.30
N VAL A 7 -32.19 18.91 32.03
CA VAL A 7 -32.76 20.16 31.49
C VAL A 7 -31.66 21.10 30.97
N ASP A 8 -30.46 21.06 31.55
CA ASP A 8 -29.33 21.87 31.09
C ASP A 8 -28.31 21.03 30.28
N PRO A 9 -28.31 21.13 28.93
CA PRO A 9 -27.46 20.31 28.07
C PRO A 9 -25.97 20.58 28.29
N THR A 10 -25.60 21.76 28.82
CA THR A 10 -24.20 22.09 29.11
C THR A 10 -23.68 21.34 30.33
N LEU A 11 -24.52 21.20 31.35
CA LEU A 11 -24.20 20.46 32.57
C LEU A 11 -24.11 18.96 32.28
N ALA A 12 -25.04 18.41 31.50
CA ALA A 12 -24.97 17.03 31.01
C ALA A 12 -23.67 16.75 30.23
N ALA A 13 -23.31 17.63 29.28
CA ALA A 13 -22.10 17.47 28.48
C ALA A 13 -20.83 17.50 29.34
N SER A 14 -20.75 18.39 30.34
CA SER A 14 -19.61 18.47 31.25
C SER A 14 -19.44 17.22 32.12
N MET A 15 -20.56 16.63 32.58
CA MET A 15 -20.54 15.38 33.35
C MET A 15 -20.07 14.19 32.50
N VAL A 16 -20.53 14.09 31.25
CA VAL A 16 -20.10 13.05 30.31
C VAL A 16 -18.61 13.19 29.98
N LEU A 17 -18.15 14.41 29.72
CA LEU A 17 -16.72 14.68 29.45
C LEU A 17 -15.84 14.36 30.67
N ALA A 18 -16.27 14.75 31.88
CA ALA A 18 -15.55 14.43 33.11
C ALA A 18 -15.49 12.91 33.36
N GLY A 19 -16.60 12.20 33.11
CA GLY A 19 -16.65 10.74 33.21
C GLY A 19 -15.74 10.04 32.19
N ALA A 20 -15.74 10.50 30.93
CA ALA A 20 -14.86 9.98 29.89
C ALA A 20 -13.37 10.29 30.17
N GLY A 21 -13.08 11.48 30.72
CA GLY A 21 -11.72 11.84 31.15
C GLY A 21 -11.21 10.94 32.27
N LEU A 22 -12.04 10.68 33.28
CA LEU A 22 -11.71 9.78 34.39
C LEU A 22 -11.52 8.34 33.92
N SER A 23 -12.33 7.84 33.00
CA SER A 23 -12.18 6.47 32.48
C SER A 23 -10.91 6.30 31.65
N LEU A 24 -10.52 7.31 30.86
CA LEU A 24 -9.24 7.33 30.15
C LEU A 24 -8.05 7.36 31.11
N LEU A 25 -8.10 8.20 32.14
CA LEU A 25 -7.06 8.27 33.16
C LEU A 25 -6.91 6.96 33.92
N ALA A 26 -8.03 6.35 34.32
CA ALA A 26 -8.03 5.04 34.99
C ALA A 26 -7.44 3.95 34.08
N SER A 27 -7.82 3.93 32.81
CA SER A 27 -7.30 2.98 31.82
C SER A 27 -5.81 3.15 31.59
N ALA A 28 -5.33 4.39 31.49
CA ALA A 28 -3.91 4.70 31.35
C ALA A 28 -3.13 4.26 32.59
N ALA A 29 -3.62 4.58 33.79
CA ALA A 29 -3.01 4.16 35.04
C ALA A 29 -2.91 2.63 35.12
N LEU A 30 -3.99 1.91 34.81
CA LEU A 30 -3.99 0.45 34.75
C LEU A 30 -2.99 -0.09 33.73
N TYR A 31 -2.92 0.50 32.54
CA TYR A 31 -1.93 0.12 31.53
C TYR A 31 -0.51 0.25 32.07
N TYR A 32 -0.13 1.39 32.67
CA TYR A 32 1.23 1.59 33.17
C TYR A 32 1.56 0.71 34.39
N LEU A 33 0.57 0.40 35.23
CA LEU A 33 0.73 -0.51 36.37
C LEU A 33 0.88 -1.97 35.94
N LEU A 34 0.12 -2.40 34.92
CA LEU A 34 0.09 -3.79 34.44
C LEU A 34 1.10 -4.06 33.32
N LYS A 35 1.66 -3.01 32.69
CA LYS A 35 2.63 -3.16 31.62
C LYS A 35 3.85 -3.92 32.14
N SER A 36 4.08 -5.09 31.57
CA SER A 36 5.30 -5.87 31.84
C SER A 36 6.53 -5.04 31.54
N LYS A 37 7.49 -5.02 32.47
CA LYS A 37 8.81 -4.39 32.28
C LYS A 37 9.71 -5.20 31.37
N SER A 38 9.48 -6.52 31.26
CA SER A 38 10.18 -7.39 30.30
C SER A 38 9.33 -7.56 29.06
N ILE A 39 9.69 -6.84 28.01
CA ILE A 39 9.17 -7.08 26.66
C ILE A 39 10.23 -7.90 25.95
N ARG A 40 9.98 -9.20 25.75
CA ARG A 40 10.81 -10.01 24.87
C ARG A 40 10.47 -9.60 23.43
N VAL A 41 11.45 -9.08 22.72
CA VAL A 41 11.35 -8.89 21.28
C VAL A 41 11.56 -10.26 20.65
N THR A 42 10.47 -10.93 20.28
CA THR A 42 10.52 -12.20 19.58
C THR A 42 10.92 -11.94 18.13
N GLY A 43 11.98 -12.61 17.66
CA GLY A 43 12.37 -12.59 16.26
C GLY A 43 11.30 -13.21 15.36
N PRO A 44 11.39 -13.01 14.04
CA PRO A 44 10.46 -13.61 13.09
C PRO A 44 10.60 -15.14 13.10
N TYR A 45 9.48 -15.83 13.29
CA TYR A 45 9.38 -17.28 13.25
C TYR A 45 8.81 -17.71 11.90
N LEU A 46 9.52 -18.58 11.17
CA LEU A 46 9.14 -18.96 9.82
C LEU A 46 9.10 -20.48 9.71
N SER A 47 7.91 -21.02 9.44
CA SER A 47 7.70 -22.44 9.12
C SER A 47 8.19 -23.46 10.16
N GLY A 48 8.25 -23.11 11.44
CA GLY A 48 8.75 -24.04 12.47
C GLY A 48 10.22 -23.86 12.82
N GLU A 49 10.96 -23.04 12.07
CA GLU A 49 12.37 -22.74 12.32
C GLU A 49 12.52 -21.72 13.46
N GLY A 50 13.55 -21.90 14.30
CA GLY A 50 13.85 -21.00 15.41
C GLY A 50 14.20 -19.58 14.95
N GLU A 51 14.10 -18.61 15.87
CA GLU A 51 14.41 -17.18 15.64
C GLU A 51 15.84 -16.96 15.09
N ASP A 52 16.73 -17.93 15.31
CA ASP A 52 18.14 -17.90 14.90
C ASP A 52 18.34 -18.16 13.40
N VAL A 53 17.35 -18.78 12.75
CA VAL A 53 17.45 -19.26 11.35
C VAL A 53 17.04 -18.17 10.37
N VAL A 54 16.04 -17.37 10.73
CA VAL A 54 15.56 -16.26 9.90
C VAL A 54 15.83 -14.96 10.62
N GLY A 55 16.99 -14.36 10.32
CA GLY A 55 17.37 -13.06 10.90
C GLY A 55 16.56 -11.88 10.35
N GLU A 56 15.98 -12.01 9.15
CA GLU A 56 15.27 -10.93 8.47
C GLU A 56 13.97 -11.43 7.82
N ILE A 57 12.90 -10.67 7.98
CA ILE A 57 11.59 -10.94 7.34
C ILE A 57 11.68 -10.76 5.82
N SER A 58 12.60 -9.90 5.35
CA SER A 58 12.79 -9.63 3.93
C SER A 58 13.80 -10.60 3.30
N PRO A 59 13.52 -11.11 2.09
CA PRO A 59 14.52 -11.81 1.30
C PRO A 59 15.72 -10.89 1.03
N GLY A 60 16.93 -11.43 1.18
CA GLY A 60 18.15 -10.70 0.85
C GLY A 60 18.19 -10.22 -0.60
N VAL A 61 19.00 -9.19 -0.88
CA VAL A 61 19.10 -8.55 -2.20
C VAL A 61 19.37 -9.57 -3.32
N GLY A 62 20.18 -10.60 -3.06
CA GLY A 62 20.48 -11.65 -4.03
C GLY A 62 19.28 -12.50 -4.44
N SER A 63 18.39 -12.85 -3.50
CA SER A 63 17.19 -13.64 -3.82
C SER A 63 16.12 -12.78 -4.51
N LEU A 64 16.02 -11.49 -4.16
CA LEU A 64 15.21 -10.52 -4.90
C LEU A 64 15.71 -10.36 -6.34
N TYR A 65 17.02 -10.19 -6.54
CA TYR A 65 17.63 -10.11 -7.87
C TYR A 65 17.32 -11.36 -8.71
N TYR A 66 17.52 -12.55 -8.14
CA TYR A 66 17.24 -13.79 -8.85
C TYR A 66 15.75 -13.96 -9.17
N GLY A 67 14.86 -13.60 -8.24
CA GLY A 67 13.42 -13.59 -8.45
C GLY A 67 12.99 -12.67 -9.59
N PHE A 68 13.54 -11.45 -9.63
CA PHE A 68 13.32 -10.47 -10.69
C PHE A 68 13.82 -11.01 -12.04
N MET A 69 15.06 -11.49 -12.10
CA MET A 69 15.66 -11.99 -13.34
C MET A 69 14.86 -13.17 -13.91
N ARG A 70 14.46 -14.11 -13.05
CA ARG A 70 13.78 -15.33 -13.48
C ARG A 70 12.37 -15.09 -13.98
N ARG A 71 11.60 -14.18 -13.35
CA ARG A 71 10.20 -13.92 -13.69
C ARG A 71 10.05 -12.78 -14.68
N PHE A 72 10.62 -11.62 -14.35
CA PHE A 72 10.39 -10.41 -15.12
C PHE A 72 11.30 -10.33 -16.34
N ALA A 73 12.62 -10.36 -16.14
CA ALA A 73 13.58 -10.18 -17.23
C ALA A 73 13.44 -11.28 -18.29
N ARG A 74 13.23 -12.53 -17.88
CA ARG A 74 13.01 -13.65 -18.80
C ARG A 74 11.72 -13.51 -19.63
N SER A 75 10.62 -13.08 -19.00
CA SER A 75 9.35 -12.89 -19.69
C SER A 75 9.43 -11.73 -20.67
N LEU A 76 10.08 -10.63 -20.27
CA LEU A 76 10.29 -9.46 -21.12
C LEU A 76 11.16 -9.80 -22.32
N TYR A 77 12.26 -10.52 -22.10
CA TYR A 77 13.12 -11.00 -23.18
C TYR A 77 12.35 -11.84 -24.19
N ARG A 78 11.59 -12.85 -23.72
CA ARG A 78 10.76 -13.68 -24.61
C ARG A 78 9.73 -12.88 -25.38
N LEU A 79 9.09 -11.90 -24.75
CA LEU A 79 8.11 -11.05 -25.42
C LEU A 79 8.76 -10.22 -26.53
N LEU A 80 9.93 -9.63 -26.26
CA LEU A 80 10.68 -8.83 -27.23
C LEU A 80 11.19 -9.66 -28.41
N THR A 81 11.68 -10.86 -28.16
CA THR A 81 12.24 -11.71 -29.21
C THR A 81 11.17 -12.49 -29.96
N GLU A 82 10.20 -13.08 -29.26
CA GLU A 82 9.23 -14.00 -29.87
C GLU A 82 8.00 -13.26 -30.45
N ARG A 83 7.59 -12.13 -29.87
CA ARG A 83 6.39 -11.39 -30.34
C ARG A 83 6.71 -10.16 -31.18
N ILE A 84 7.73 -9.39 -30.80
CA ILE A 84 8.06 -8.14 -31.49
C ILE A 84 8.95 -8.43 -32.71
N HIS A 85 9.94 -9.31 -32.59
CA HIS A 85 10.80 -9.73 -33.69
C HIS A 85 10.27 -10.96 -34.42
N THR A 86 8.99 -10.96 -34.80
CA THR A 86 8.39 -12.05 -35.59
C THR A 86 8.92 -12.14 -37.02
N GLY A 87 9.64 -11.11 -37.51
CA GLY A 87 10.15 -11.06 -38.88
C GLY A 87 9.07 -10.89 -39.96
N SER A 88 7.79 -10.85 -39.57
CA SER A 88 6.68 -10.66 -40.49
C SER A 88 6.49 -9.18 -40.82
N LEU A 89 6.50 -8.84 -42.12
CA LEU A 89 6.20 -7.48 -42.59
C LEU A 89 4.78 -7.04 -42.21
N HIS A 90 3.83 -7.98 -42.19
CA HIS A 90 2.46 -7.71 -41.79
C HIS A 90 2.34 -7.31 -40.31
N GLY A 91 3.05 -7.98 -39.40
CA GLY A 91 3.09 -7.62 -37.98
C GLY A 91 3.70 -6.23 -37.76
N TRP A 92 4.76 -5.92 -38.51
CA TRP A 92 5.37 -4.58 -38.51
C TRP A 92 4.41 -3.50 -39.02
N PHE A 93 3.69 -3.77 -40.11
CA PHE A 93 2.70 -2.84 -40.64
C PHE A 93 1.55 -2.58 -39.64
N MET A 94 1.05 -3.64 -38.99
CA MET A 94 0.03 -3.51 -37.94
C MET A 94 0.54 -2.71 -36.75
N PHE A 95 1.79 -2.93 -36.33
CA PHE A 95 2.40 -2.16 -35.25
C PHE A 95 2.54 -0.68 -35.63
N ILE A 96 3.10 -0.36 -36.79
CA ILE A 96 3.25 1.02 -37.26
C ILE A 96 1.88 1.70 -37.41
N SER A 97 0.90 1.01 -38.00
CA SER A 97 -0.46 1.53 -38.19
C SER A 97 -1.15 1.83 -36.85
N SER A 98 -1.06 0.92 -35.88
CA SER A 98 -1.62 1.14 -34.54
C SER A 98 -0.91 2.27 -33.78
N TRP A 99 0.41 2.39 -33.92
CA TRP A 99 1.17 3.49 -33.34
C TRP A 99 0.80 4.84 -33.96
N LEU A 100 0.66 4.91 -35.29
CA LEU A 100 0.20 6.10 -35.99
C LEU A 100 -1.24 6.47 -35.58
N GLY A 101 -2.14 5.49 -35.49
CA GLY A 101 -3.51 5.71 -35.01
C GLY A 101 -3.54 6.28 -33.58
N PHE A 102 -2.68 5.76 -32.70
CA PHE A 102 -2.52 6.30 -31.34
C PHE A 102 -2.02 7.76 -31.35
N LEU A 103 -1.01 8.08 -32.15
CA LEU A 103 -0.51 9.46 -32.28
C LEU A 103 -1.57 10.42 -32.83
N VAL A 104 -2.40 9.97 -33.77
CA VAL A 104 -3.53 10.76 -34.29
C VAL A 104 -4.54 11.02 -33.17
N LEU A 105 -4.93 10.01 -32.40
CA LEU A 105 -5.83 10.18 -31.26
C LEU A 105 -5.26 11.13 -30.20
N LEU A 106 -3.96 11.02 -29.92
CA LEU A 106 -3.26 11.90 -28.98
C LEU A 106 -3.24 13.35 -29.49
N THR A 107 -3.03 13.54 -30.79
CA THR A 107 -3.08 14.87 -31.43
C THR A 107 -4.49 15.47 -31.34
N ILE A 108 -5.53 14.67 -31.60
CA ILE A 108 -6.93 15.10 -31.44
C ILE A 108 -7.21 15.49 -29.99
N LEU A 109 -6.75 14.69 -29.03
CA LEU A 109 -6.90 14.99 -27.60
C LEU A 109 -6.24 16.33 -27.23
N VAL A 110 -5.00 16.56 -27.68
CA VAL A 110 -4.29 17.83 -27.43
C VAL A 110 -5.01 19.01 -28.06
N LEU A 111 -5.53 18.86 -29.29
CA LEU A 111 -6.34 19.88 -29.94
C LEU A 111 -7.61 20.23 -29.16
N VAL A 112 -8.30 19.22 -28.64
CA VAL A 112 -9.49 19.42 -27.80
C VAL A 112 -9.12 20.14 -26.50
N LEU A 113 -8.04 19.74 -25.84
CA LEU A 113 -7.57 20.39 -24.62
C LEU A 113 -7.22 21.87 -24.86
N MET A 114 -6.49 22.17 -25.95
CA MET A 114 -6.19 23.55 -26.35
C MET A 114 -7.46 24.38 -26.61
N LEU A 115 -8.46 23.80 -27.27
CA LEU A 115 -9.74 24.47 -27.52
C LEU A 115 -10.55 24.70 -26.24
N MET A 116 -10.40 23.83 -25.23
CA MET A 116 -11.01 23.99 -23.91
C MET A 116 -10.24 24.98 -23.02
N GLY A 117 -9.15 25.57 -23.51
CA GLY A 117 -8.33 26.55 -22.79
C GLY A 117 -7.42 25.94 -21.74
N TRP A 118 -7.10 24.64 -21.85
CA TRP A 118 -6.10 23.93 -21.07
C TRP A 118 -4.77 23.83 -21.81
#